data_AF-A0A8S3UZG1-F1
#
_entry.id   AF-A0A8S3UZG1-F1
#
_cell.length_a   1.000
_cell.length_b   1.000
_cell.length_c   1.000
_cell.angle_alpha   90.00
_cell.angle_beta   90.00
_cell.angle_gamma   90.00
#
_symmetry.space_group_name_H-M   'P 1'
#
loop_
_entity.id
_entity.type
_entity.pdbx_description
1 polymer ?
#
loop_
_entity_poly.entity_id
_entity_poly.type
_entity_poly.pdbx_seq_one_letter_code
_entity_poly.pdbx_strand_id
1 'polypeptide(L)'
;MLKIDAFRTKILRSLISKIETCRILPCHIHSESNKTDRETLLAKLLTKHYVPDAETVKIYKTKFPEPVKLIEGLYQPLKESRRVGALSFHCTSKFNGRLWKACLQLTFPLRFTCVGVHTDLDKAKENAYLEACEMYWYLGLLYNNGCVTPERLWELIEQMYEEIDGPQVRREKNFYYCTSQIVMDGISSWLTEIKIRWPLILCVNATGTSPYNSQFEAALLAAMQLKCYCFLDGKNNLKFPQRRSLRKSVLFHEFVPSLENFDADCIIHVDASFYGFGAYLNIKNEDKVRWFTELWPQEVQSKYLSFHVKTFSSRFAEMYAFVSACYTWKHKFVNKRVLCYSDCLSTVDIVNRGLYVNRKVYSKYSKLTRILQSLVDKYNIEFLACHKQREFNKLADLLSRHCVEEFRKEIPEAFQKSKKVKQLTFCYPLVENDTVKNQENHHKDTK
;
A
#
# COMPACT_ATOMS: atom_id res chain seq x y z
N MET A 1 -27.56 -30.13 -20.22
CA MET A 1 -26.66 -28.95 -20.15
C MET A 1 -27.45 -27.64 -20.31
N LEU A 2 -28.57 -27.45 -19.57
CA LEU A 2 -29.50 -26.31 -19.75
C LEU A 2 -30.16 -25.79 -18.44
N LYS A 3 -29.60 -26.08 -17.25
CA LYS A 3 -30.17 -25.63 -15.95
C LYS A 3 -29.33 -24.62 -15.17
N ILE A 4 -28.21 -24.13 -15.73
CA ILE A 4 -27.29 -23.19 -15.06
C ILE A 4 -27.68 -21.71 -15.27
N ASP A 5 -28.50 -21.38 -16.28
CA ASP A 5 -28.80 -19.98 -16.62
C ASP A 5 -29.99 -19.34 -15.87
N ALA A 6 -30.94 -20.13 -15.36
CA ALA A 6 -32.07 -19.61 -14.60
C ALA A 6 -31.68 -19.13 -13.18
N PHE A 7 -30.69 -19.75 -12.55
CA PHE A 7 -30.23 -19.42 -11.20
C PHE A 7 -29.31 -18.18 -11.18
N ARG A 8 -28.46 -18.02 -12.21
CA ARG A 8 -27.63 -16.81 -12.40
C ARG A 8 -28.48 -15.57 -12.63
N THR A 9 -29.61 -15.70 -13.34
CA THR A 9 -30.54 -14.59 -13.62
C THR A 9 -31.31 -14.13 -12.37
N LYS A 10 -31.61 -15.03 -11.43
CA LYS A 10 -32.29 -14.71 -10.15
C LYS A 10 -31.35 -14.04 -9.13
N ILE A 11 -30.07 -14.41 -9.11
CA ILE A 11 -29.04 -13.80 -8.25
C ILE A 11 -28.63 -12.41 -8.76
N LEU A 12 -28.52 -12.21 -10.08
CA LEU A 12 -28.23 -10.89 -10.65
C LEU A 12 -29.36 -9.88 -10.40
N ARG A 13 -30.64 -10.29 -10.44
CA ARG A 13 -31.78 -9.41 -10.14
C ARG A 13 -31.85 -8.99 -8.66
N SER A 14 -31.44 -9.87 -7.74
CA SER A 14 -31.38 -9.54 -6.30
C SER A 14 -30.16 -8.68 -5.92
N LEU A 15 -29.03 -8.82 -6.63
CA LEU A 15 -27.84 -7.96 -6.43
C LEU A 15 -28.05 -6.53 -6.96
N ILE A 16 -28.81 -6.37 -8.05
CA ILE A 16 -29.15 -5.05 -8.60
C ILE A 16 -30.10 -4.29 -7.65
N SER A 17 -31.09 -4.98 -7.06
CA SER A 17 -32.06 -4.41 -6.12
C SER A 17 -31.46 -3.89 -4.79
N LYS A 18 -30.29 -4.39 -4.36
CA LYS A 18 -29.67 -3.99 -3.08
C LYS A 18 -28.52 -2.98 -3.22
N ILE A 19 -28.00 -2.79 -4.43
CA ILE A 19 -27.05 -1.70 -4.73
C ILE A 19 -27.78 -0.34 -4.77
N GLU A 20 -29.09 -0.34 -5.00
CA GLU A 20 -29.93 0.87 -5.04
C GLU A 20 -30.27 1.48 -3.67
N THR A 21 -29.95 0.83 -2.54
CA THR A 21 -30.48 1.24 -1.22
C THR A 21 -29.51 1.94 -0.26
N CYS A 22 -28.21 2.07 -0.54
CA CYS A 22 -27.25 2.69 0.41
C CYS A 22 -26.16 3.60 -0.21
N ARG A 23 -26.55 4.57 -1.05
CA ARG A 23 -26.00 5.94 -0.98
C ARG A 23 -27.16 6.90 -1.24
N ILE A 24 -27.52 7.65 -0.20
CA ILE A 24 -28.73 8.46 -0.12
C ILE A 24 -28.59 9.70 -1.02
N LEU A 25 -29.61 9.88 -1.87
CA LEU A 25 -30.05 11.08 -2.61
C LEU A 25 -29.10 11.69 -3.66
N PRO A 26 -29.42 11.56 -4.96
CA PRO A 26 -29.87 12.74 -5.69
C PRO A 26 -31.26 13.11 -5.14
N CYS A 27 -31.37 14.28 -4.51
CA CYS A 27 -32.65 14.88 -4.20
C CYS A 27 -33.49 14.95 -5.48
N HIS A 28 -34.67 14.35 -5.43
CA HIS A 28 -35.75 14.42 -6.42
C HIS A 28 -35.39 14.06 -7.88
N ILE A 29 -35.41 12.77 -8.19
CA ILE A 29 -36.12 12.30 -9.38
C ILE A 29 -37.15 11.27 -8.89
N HIS A 30 -38.25 11.78 -8.32
CA HIS A 30 -39.44 10.96 -8.16
C HIS A 30 -40.05 10.74 -9.54
N SER A 31 -40.34 9.47 -9.82
CA SER A 31 -41.26 8.94 -10.83
C SER A 31 -41.13 9.50 -12.24
N GLU A 32 -40.54 8.71 -13.14
CA GLU A 32 -41.16 8.51 -14.44
C GLU A 32 -40.79 7.14 -15.00
N SER A 33 -41.81 6.30 -15.10
CA SER A 33 -41.85 5.06 -15.85
C SER A 33 -41.60 5.35 -17.32
N ASN A 34 -40.35 5.24 -17.79
CA ASN A 34 -39.95 4.99 -19.19
C ASN A 34 -38.43 5.05 -19.41
N LYS A 35 -37.62 4.47 -18.51
CA LYS A 35 -36.19 4.34 -18.78
C LYS A 35 -35.96 3.25 -19.83
N THR A 36 -35.79 3.68 -21.08
CA THR A 36 -35.45 2.80 -22.22
C THR A 36 -34.23 1.92 -21.88
N ASP A 37 -34.13 0.71 -22.46
CA ASP A 37 -33.00 -0.23 -22.28
C ASP A 37 -31.61 0.45 -22.37
N ARG A 38 -31.55 1.55 -23.12
CA ARG A 38 -30.44 2.48 -23.28
C ARG A 38 -29.91 3.05 -21.96
N GLU A 39 -30.76 3.53 -21.07
CA GLU A 39 -30.35 4.18 -19.81
C GLU A 39 -29.82 3.17 -18.79
N THR A 40 -30.45 2.00 -18.75
CA THR A 40 -30.03 0.86 -17.93
C THR A 40 -28.67 0.30 -18.37
N LEU A 41 -28.42 0.28 -19.68
CA LEU A 41 -27.14 -0.15 -20.24
C LEU A 41 -26.03 0.89 -20.01
N LEU A 42 -26.34 2.18 -20.16
CA LEU A 42 -25.44 3.29 -19.83
C LEU A 42 -24.98 3.22 -18.37
N ALA A 43 -25.94 3.04 -17.44
CA ALA A 43 -25.68 2.89 -16.01
C ALA A 43 -24.74 1.70 -15.71
N LYS A 44 -24.91 0.56 -16.40
CA LYS A 44 -24.04 -0.64 -16.26
C LYS A 44 -22.60 -0.43 -16.73
N LEU A 45 -22.35 0.45 -17.70
CA LEU A 45 -20.98 0.77 -18.13
C LEU A 45 -20.32 1.78 -17.21
N LEU A 46 -21.10 2.76 -16.74
CA LEU A 46 -20.66 3.74 -15.74
C LEU A 46 -20.32 3.05 -14.40
N THR A 47 -20.93 1.88 -14.12
CA THR A 47 -20.54 1.03 -12.99
C THR A 47 -19.35 0.10 -13.29
N LYS A 48 -19.17 -0.33 -14.56
CA LYS A 48 -18.05 -1.21 -14.97
C LYS A 48 -16.74 -0.45 -15.18
N HIS A 49 -16.82 0.81 -15.58
CA HIS A 49 -15.71 1.71 -15.81
C HIS A 49 -15.92 2.90 -14.89
N TYR A 50 -15.02 3.08 -13.91
CA TYR A 50 -15.08 4.23 -13.01
C TYR A 50 -15.12 5.51 -13.85
N VAL A 51 -16.24 6.23 -13.77
CA VAL A 51 -16.37 7.56 -14.37
C VAL A 51 -16.36 8.53 -13.22
N PRO A 52 -15.29 9.33 -13.05
CA PRO A 52 -15.28 10.36 -12.03
C PRO A 52 -16.48 11.28 -12.27
N ASP A 53 -17.23 11.58 -11.20
CA ASP A 53 -18.35 12.51 -11.29
C ASP A 53 -17.84 13.92 -11.66
N ALA A 54 -18.76 14.79 -12.09
CA ALA A 54 -18.42 16.13 -12.57
C ALA A 54 -17.69 16.97 -11.50
N GLU A 55 -17.96 16.73 -10.22
CA GLU A 55 -17.31 17.41 -9.10
C GLU A 55 -15.85 16.94 -8.94
N THR A 56 -15.62 15.63 -9.01
CA THR A 56 -14.29 15.01 -9.01
C THR A 56 -13.45 15.50 -10.19
N VAL A 57 -14.02 15.54 -11.39
CA VAL A 57 -13.36 16.10 -12.58
C VAL A 57 -13.02 17.58 -12.36
N LYS A 58 -13.93 18.37 -11.78
CA LYS A 58 -13.67 19.79 -11.46
C LYS A 58 -12.52 19.94 -10.46
N ILE A 59 -12.47 19.11 -9.42
CA ILE A 59 -11.38 19.08 -8.44
C ILE A 59 -10.06 18.74 -9.15
N TYR A 60 -10.04 17.72 -10.02
CA TYR A 60 -8.83 17.34 -10.74
C TYR A 60 -8.38 18.41 -11.72
N LYS A 61 -9.28 19.04 -12.46
CA LYS A 61 -8.94 20.16 -13.36
C LYS A 61 -8.41 21.37 -12.61
N THR A 62 -8.93 21.63 -11.41
CA THR A 62 -8.41 22.71 -10.55
C THR A 62 -6.98 22.39 -10.08
N LYS A 63 -6.69 21.11 -9.83
CA LYS A 63 -5.39 20.64 -9.35
C LYS A 63 -4.36 20.45 -10.48
N PHE A 64 -4.84 20.07 -11.67
CA PHE A 64 -4.06 19.72 -12.86
C PHE A 64 -4.69 20.44 -14.07
N PRO A 65 -4.40 21.74 -14.27
CA PRO A 65 -5.03 22.53 -15.32
C PRO A 65 -4.61 22.10 -16.75
N GLU A 66 -3.42 21.53 -16.92
CA GLU A 66 -2.91 21.03 -18.20
C GLU A 66 -2.48 19.54 -18.09
N PRO A 67 -3.42 18.59 -17.89
CA PRO A 67 -3.08 17.21 -17.53
C PRO A 67 -2.31 16.46 -18.62
N VAL A 68 -2.58 16.76 -19.90
CA VAL A 68 -1.85 16.18 -21.04
C VAL A 68 -0.39 16.59 -20.99
N LYS A 69 -0.11 17.90 -20.91
CA LYS A 69 1.24 18.46 -20.87
C LYS A 69 2.04 17.98 -19.66
N LEU A 70 1.39 17.79 -18.51
CA LEU A 70 2.03 17.24 -17.31
C LEU A 70 2.51 15.79 -17.51
N ILE A 71 1.64 14.92 -18.05
CA ILE A 71 2.00 13.52 -18.31
C ILE A 71 3.00 13.40 -19.45
N GLU A 72 2.81 14.15 -20.52
CA GLU A 72 3.75 14.14 -21.64
C GLU A 72 5.10 14.70 -21.24
N GLY A 73 5.16 15.76 -20.44
CA GLY A 73 6.40 16.29 -19.87
C GLY A 73 7.15 15.28 -19.01
N LEU A 74 6.43 14.52 -18.17
CA LEU A 74 7.01 13.43 -17.38
C LEU A 74 7.61 12.31 -18.26
N TYR A 75 6.99 12.03 -19.41
CA TYR A 75 7.42 10.98 -20.34
C TYR A 75 8.39 11.46 -21.42
N GLN A 76 8.56 12.76 -21.60
CA GLN A 76 9.37 13.33 -22.67
C GLN A 76 10.83 12.84 -22.61
N PRO A 77 11.51 12.81 -21.44
CA PRO A 77 12.86 12.27 -21.33
C PRO A 77 12.95 10.76 -21.67
N LEU A 78 11.85 10.02 -21.50
CA LEU A 78 11.79 8.59 -21.84
C LEU A 78 11.57 8.36 -23.34
N LYS A 79 10.78 9.22 -23.98
CA LYS A 79 10.56 9.20 -25.43
C LYS A 79 11.85 9.50 -26.19
N GLU A 80 12.56 10.56 -25.78
CA GLU A 80 13.83 10.99 -26.38
C GLU A 80 14.90 9.91 -26.33
N SER A 81 14.80 9.04 -25.34
CA SER A 81 15.82 8.06 -25.04
C SER A 81 15.58 6.66 -25.59
N ARG A 82 14.59 6.54 -26.50
CA ARG A 82 14.24 5.34 -27.28
C ARG A 82 13.92 4.10 -26.45
N ARG A 83 13.61 4.24 -25.16
CA ARG A 83 13.16 3.12 -24.34
C ARG A 83 11.67 2.87 -24.63
N VAL A 84 11.30 1.59 -24.76
CA VAL A 84 9.93 1.14 -25.04
C VAL A 84 9.05 1.23 -23.78
N GLY A 85 9.03 2.40 -23.15
CA GLY A 85 8.07 2.79 -22.13
C GLY A 85 6.98 3.61 -22.79
N ALA A 86 6.24 3.02 -23.73
CA ALA A 86 5.25 3.76 -24.50
C ALA A 86 4.13 4.27 -23.59
N LEU A 87 3.90 5.58 -23.65
CA LEU A 87 2.60 6.18 -23.41
C LEU A 87 1.73 5.74 -24.59
N SER A 88 0.99 4.63 -24.46
CA SER A 88 0.10 4.18 -25.52
C SER A 88 -1.33 4.58 -25.21
N PHE A 89 -1.96 5.19 -26.21
CA PHE A 89 -3.33 5.66 -26.12
C PHE A 89 -4.23 4.77 -26.97
N HIS A 90 -5.27 4.21 -26.38
CA HIS A 90 -6.25 3.39 -27.10
C HIS A 90 -7.66 3.92 -26.83
N CYS A 91 -8.32 4.39 -27.89
CA CYS A 91 -9.71 4.82 -27.84
C CYS A 91 -10.61 3.75 -28.46
N THR A 92 -11.72 3.43 -27.79
CA THR A 92 -12.79 2.63 -28.38
C THR A 92 -14.10 3.37 -28.24
N SER A 93 -14.83 3.52 -29.35
CA SER A 93 -16.22 3.93 -29.33
C SER A 93 -17.05 2.74 -28.81
N LYS A 94 -17.98 3.04 -27.91
CA LYS A 94 -19.00 2.10 -27.41
C LYS A 94 -20.37 2.71 -27.70
N PHE A 95 -21.39 1.87 -27.89
CA PHE A 95 -22.78 2.28 -28.13
C PHE A 95 -22.98 3.11 -29.40
N ASN A 96 -22.58 2.57 -30.56
CA ASN A 96 -22.77 3.21 -31.87
C ASN A 96 -22.23 4.65 -31.91
N GLY A 97 -21.06 4.90 -31.29
CA GLY A 97 -20.41 6.22 -31.27
C GLY A 97 -20.91 7.20 -30.20
N ARG A 98 -21.80 6.80 -29.28
CA ARG A 98 -22.35 7.71 -28.25
C ARG A 98 -21.47 7.87 -27.01
N LEU A 99 -20.58 6.93 -26.74
CA LEU A 99 -19.69 6.97 -25.59
C LEU A 99 -18.28 6.57 -26.03
N TRP A 100 -17.31 7.38 -25.65
CA TRP A 100 -15.90 7.10 -25.86
C TRP A 100 -15.29 6.56 -24.58
N LYS A 101 -14.58 5.44 -24.72
CA LYS A 101 -13.69 4.90 -23.71
C LYS A 101 -12.25 5.12 -24.18
N ALA A 102 -11.52 5.91 -23.42
CA ALA A 102 -10.14 6.25 -23.64
C ALA A 102 -9.28 5.53 -22.60
N CYS A 103 -8.35 4.69 -23.04
CA CYS A 103 -7.41 3.99 -22.18
C CYS A 103 -6.01 4.55 -22.41
N LEU A 104 -5.42 5.11 -21.35
CA LEU A 104 -4.03 5.53 -21.32
C LEU A 104 -3.22 4.44 -20.62
N GLN A 105 -2.39 3.74 -21.39
CA GLN A 105 -1.47 2.74 -20.85
C GLN A 105 -0.13 3.40 -20.55
N LEU A 106 0.28 3.22 -19.31
CA LEU A 106 1.48 3.77 -18.73
C LEU A 106 2.34 2.58 -18.38
N THR A 107 3.48 2.44 -19.05
CA THR A 107 4.35 1.26 -18.90
C THR A 107 5.53 1.50 -17.96
N PHE A 108 5.61 2.71 -17.39
CA PHE A 108 6.79 3.18 -16.66
C PHE A 108 6.43 4.29 -15.65
N PRO A 109 7.13 4.41 -14.50
CA PRO A 109 8.01 3.41 -13.89
C PRO A 109 7.23 2.21 -13.34
N LEU A 110 5.90 2.31 -13.27
CA LEU A 110 4.98 1.21 -12.98
C LEU A 110 4.05 1.01 -14.18
N ARG A 111 3.68 -0.25 -14.44
CA ARG A 111 2.70 -0.57 -15.47
C ARG A 111 1.29 -0.42 -14.92
N PHE A 112 0.54 0.56 -15.40
CA PHE A 112 -0.87 0.74 -15.08
C PHE A 112 -1.66 1.27 -16.29
N THR A 113 -2.99 1.22 -16.20
CA THR A 113 -3.89 1.70 -17.25
C THR A 113 -4.93 2.62 -16.62
N CYS A 114 -4.95 3.87 -17.07
CA CYS A 114 -5.96 4.85 -16.68
C CYS A 114 -7.07 4.85 -17.74
N VAL A 115 -8.32 5.00 -17.31
CA VAL A 115 -9.49 4.87 -18.17
C VAL A 115 -10.40 6.08 -18.01
N GLY A 116 -10.42 6.92 -19.03
CA GLY A 116 -11.37 8.00 -19.15
C GLY A 116 -12.60 7.59 -19.96
N VAL A 117 -13.78 8.01 -19.51
CA VAL A 117 -15.04 7.77 -20.22
C VAL A 117 -15.80 9.08 -20.34
N HIS A 118 -16.28 9.39 -21.54
CA HIS A 118 -17.12 10.56 -21.79
C HIS A 118 -17.92 10.37 -23.09
N THR A 119 -18.99 11.13 -23.29
CA THR A 119 -19.73 11.20 -24.58
C THR A 119 -18.94 11.85 -25.71
N ASP A 120 -17.85 12.51 -25.37
CA ASP A 120 -16.98 13.28 -26.26
C ASP A 120 -15.59 12.66 -26.20
N LEU A 121 -14.95 12.47 -27.35
CA LEU A 121 -13.70 11.75 -27.43
C LEU A 121 -12.58 12.48 -26.69
N ASP A 122 -12.48 13.79 -26.87
CA ASP A 122 -11.38 14.57 -26.31
C ASP A 122 -11.52 14.73 -24.81
N LYS A 123 -12.75 14.90 -24.29
CA LYS A 123 -13.02 14.84 -22.85
C LYS A 123 -12.77 13.44 -22.27
N ALA A 124 -13.06 12.37 -23.00
CA ALA A 124 -12.72 11.01 -22.55
C ALA A 124 -11.19 10.86 -22.43
N LYS A 125 -10.43 11.40 -23.41
CA LYS A 125 -8.97 11.41 -23.35
C LYS A 125 -8.46 12.22 -22.17
N GLU A 126 -8.96 13.44 -22.01
CA GLU A 126 -8.61 14.34 -20.91
C GLU A 126 -8.86 13.68 -19.54
N ASN A 127 -10.01 13.00 -19.37
CA ASN A 127 -10.31 12.25 -18.15
C ASN A 127 -9.29 11.14 -17.86
N ALA A 128 -8.81 10.43 -18.88
CA ALA A 128 -7.77 9.41 -18.72
C ALA A 128 -6.44 10.03 -18.25
N TYR A 129 -6.09 11.22 -18.77
CA TYR A 129 -4.92 11.99 -18.34
C TYR A 129 -5.06 12.55 -16.93
N LEU A 130 -6.26 12.99 -16.53
CA LEU A 130 -6.52 13.47 -15.16
C LEU A 130 -6.35 12.35 -14.13
N GLU A 131 -6.85 11.14 -14.44
CA GLU A 131 -6.64 9.96 -13.59
C GLU A 131 -5.15 9.60 -13.50
N ALA A 132 -4.42 9.66 -14.62
CA ALA A 132 -2.96 9.48 -14.61
C ALA A 132 -2.25 10.54 -13.77
N CYS A 133 -2.67 11.80 -13.87
CA CYS A 133 -2.12 12.89 -13.06
C CYS A 133 -2.33 12.64 -11.57
N GLU A 134 -3.51 12.17 -11.20
CA GLU A 134 -3.79 11.82 -9.81
C GLU A 134 -2.87 10.69 -9.32
N MET A 135 -2.73 9.62 -10.10
CA MET A 135 -1.84 8.51 -9.78
C MET A 135 -0.38 8.97 -9.62
N TYR A 136 0.14 9.73 -10.58
CA TYR A 136 1.52 10.22 -10.51
C TYR A 136 1.75 11.25 -9.41
N TRP A 137 0.73 12.05 -9.07
CA TRP A 137 0.79 12.91 -7.89
C TRP A 137 0.90 12.11 -6.59
N TYR A 138 0.17 10.99 -6.47
CA TYR A 138 0.33 10.09 -5.32
C TYR A 138 1.69 9.41 -5.26
N LEU A 139 2.26 9.09 -6.42
CA LEU A 139 3.62 8.57 -6.54
C LEU A 139 4.70 9.64 -6.30
N GLY A 140 4.32 10.91 -6.14
CA GLY A 140 5.26 12.01 -5.93
C GLY A 140 5.99 12.43 -7.19
N LEU A 141 5.50 12.04 -8.37
CA LEU A 141 6.06 12.38 -9.68
C LEU A 141 5.40 13.63 -10.29
N LEU A 142 4.27 14.06 -9.74
CA LEU A 142 3.64 15.35 -10.03
C LEU A 142 3.39 16.14 -8.74
N TYR A 143 3.33 17.46 -8.87
CA TYR A 143 2.88 18.40 -7.83
C TYR A 143 1.94 19.44 -8.47
N ASN A 144 1.38 20.36 -7.67
CA ASN A 144 0.44 21.35 -8.19
C ASN A 144 1.08 22.13 -9.36
N ASN A 145 0.49 22.02 -10.55
CA ASN A 145 0.90 22.67 -11.80
C ASN A 145 2.30 22.30 -12.33
N GLY A 146 2.90 21.17 -11.91
CA GLY A 146 4.22 20.77 -12.39
C GLY A 146 4.46 19.27 -12.34
N CYS A 147 5.40 18.82 -13.17
CA CYS A 147 5.97 17.48 -13.09
C CYS A 147 7.36 17.55 -12.47
N VAL A 148 7.78 16.43 -11.91
CA VAL A 148 9.12 16.30 -11.37
C VAL A 148 10.09 16.08 -12.54
N THR A 149 11.00 17.02 -12.75
CA THR A 149 12.03 16.93 -13.80
C THR A 149 13.23 16.11 -13.31
N PRO A 150 14.05 15.55 -14.23
CA PRO A 150 15.31 14.89 -13.86
C PRO A 150 16.16 15.74 -12.91
N GLU A 151 16.28 17.04 -13.21
CA GLU A 151 17.08 18.00 -12.44
C GLU A 151 16.51 18.15 -11.04
N ARG A 152 15.19 18.31 -10.92
CA ARG A 152 14.55 18.43 -9.61
C ARG A 152 14.67 17.16 -8.77
N LEU A 153 14.66 15.98 -9.38
CA LEU A 153 14.91 14.73 -8.66
C LEU A 153 16.34 14.71 -8.11
N TRP A 154 17.29 15.17 -8.92
CA TRP A 154 18.69 15.22 -8.54
C TRP A 154 18.91 16.21 -7.41
N GLU A 155 18.33 17.41 -7.52
CA GLU A 155 18.33 18.40 -6.44
C GLU A 155 17.75 17.85 -5.14
N LEU A 156 16.67 17.05 -5.19
CA LEU A 156 16.12 16.43 -3.98
C LEU A 156 17.09 15.40 -3.40
N ILE A 157 17.73 14.59 -4.23
CA ILE A 157 18.73 13.62 -3.78
C ILE A 157 19.95 14.33 -3.16
N GLU A 158 20.39 15.44 -3.75
CA GLU A 158 21.50 16.27 -3.24
C GLU A 158 21.11 17.03 -1.96
N GLN A 159 19.91 17.61 -1.88
CA GLN A 159 19.40 18.25 -0.65
C GLN A 159 19.29 17.23 0.49
N MET A 160 18.90 15.99 0.19
CA MET A 160 18.96 14.93 1.18
C MET A 160 20.37 14.71 1.67
N TYR A 161 21.32 14.61 0.74
CA TYR A 161 22.73 14.41 1.05
C TYR A 161 23.28 15.50 1.99
N GLU A 162 23.00 16.77 1.70
CA GLU A 162 23.44 17.91 2.52
C GLU A 162 22.86 17.88 3.95
N GLU A 163 21.58 17.56 4.10
CA GLU A 163 20.89 17.47 5.40
C GLU A 163 21.33 16.26 6.24
N ILE A 164 21.77 15.18 5.58
CA ILE A 164 22.22 13.94 6.22
C ILE A 164 23.61 14.08 6.84
N ASP A 165 24.59 14.55 6.06
CA ASP A 165 25.99 14.47 6.45
C ASP A 165 26.53 15.77 7.07
N GLY A 166 25.86 16.91 6.88
CA GLY A 166 26.40 18.22 7.28
C GLY A 166 27.77 18.51 6.64
N PRO A 167 28.39 19.68 6.92
CA PRO A 167 29.59 20.09 6.21
C PRO A 167 30.83 19.22 6.44
N GLN A 168 30.87 18.35 7.45
CA GLN A 168 32.06 17.55 7.74
C GLN A 168 31.74 16.16 8.32
N VAL A 169 32.34 15.12 7.72
CA VAL A 169 32.93 13.90 8.33
C VAL A 169 32.47 12.51 7.81
N ARG A 170 31.38 12.27 7.05
CA ARG A 170 31.03 10.86 6.64
C ARG A 170 30.56 10.61 5.21
N ARG A 171 31.17 11.31 4.25
CA ARG A 171 30.80 11.31 2.81
C ARG A 171 30.63 9.94 2.13
N GLU A 172 31.32 8.88 2.57
CA GLU A 172 31.31 7.57 1.89
C GLU A 172 30.39 6.52 2.52
N LYS A 173 29.82 6.76 3.71
CA LYS A 173 29.07 5.73 4.44
C LYS A 173 27.56 5.81 4.29
N ASN A 174 27.00 6.98 3.99
CA ASN A 174 25.56 7.24 4.08
C ASN A 174 24.86 7.44 2.73
N PHE A 175 25.60 7.76 1.67
CA PHE A 175 25.08 7.93 0.32
C PHE A 175 26.04 7.30 -0.67
N TYR A 176 25.50 6.50 -1.60
CA TYR A 176 26.25 5.91 -2.69
C TYR A 176 25.41 6.03 -3.95
N TYR A 177 26.02 6.63 -4.97
CA TYR A 177 25.47 6.73 -6.30
C TYR A 177 26.51 6.22 -7.28
N CYS A 178 26.12 5.28 -8.13
CA CYS A 178 27.00 4.74 -9.15
C CYS A 178 26.20 4.47 -10.41
N THR A 179 26.74 4.90 -11.54
CA THR A 179 26.27 4.52 -12.87
C THR A 179 27.38 3.74 -13.56
N SER A 180 27.12 2.48 -13.87
CA SER A 180 28.09 1.59 -14.49
C SER A 180 27.51 0.99 -15.77
N GLN A 181 28.39 0.73 -16.75
CA GLN A 181 28.00 -0.05 -17.91
C GLN A 181 27.98 -1.54 -17.53
N ILE A 182 26.90 -2.23 -17.87
CA ILE A 182 26.72 -3.66 -17.67
C ILE A 182 26.46 -4.35 -19.01
N VAL A 183 26.88 -5.59 -19.16
CA VAL A 183 26.58 -6.41 -20.34
C VAL A 183 25.67 -7.54 -19.88
N MET A 184 24.44 -7.55 -20.41
CA MET A 184 23.46 -8.61 -20.16
C MET A 184 23.07 -9.24 -21.50
N ASP A 185 23.25 -10.56 -21.62
CA ASP A 185 22.91 -11.31 -22.83
C ASP A 185 23.52 -10.74 -24.14
N GLY A 186 24.75 -10.22 -24.06
CA GLY A 186 25.45 -9.60 -25.19
C GLY A 186 24.98 -8.18 -25.53
N ILE A 187 24.00 -7.64 -24.80
CA ILE A 187 23.48 -6.29 -24.96
C ILE A 187 24.12 -5.38 -23.90
N SER A 188 24.81 -4.33 -24.35
CA SER A 188 25.34 -3.31 -23.45
C SER A 188 24.20 -2.44 -22.91
N SER A 189 24.08 -2.38 -21.59
CA SER A 189 23.14 -1.52 -20.86
C SER A 189 23.90 -0.72 -19.79
N TRP A 190 23.22 0.23 -19.17
CA TRP A 190 23.71 1.02 -18.06
C TRP A 190 22.90 0.66 -16.82
N LEU A 191 23.55 0.49 -15.69
CA LEU A 191 22.93 0.29 -14.38
C LEU A 191 23.24 1.51 -13.53
N THR A 192 22.20 2.14 -12.99
CA THR A 192 22.35 3.15 -11.94
C THR A 192 21.84 2.57 -10.64
N GLU A 193 22.68 2.64 -9.61
CA GLU A 193 22.33 2.33 -8.23
C GLU A 193 22.35 3.64 -7.42
N ILE A 194 21.27 3.93 -6.70
CA ILE A 194 21.21 4.97 -5.67
C ILE A 194 20.94 4.28 -4.34
N LYS A 195 21.85 4.47 -3.40
CA LYS A 195 21.80 3.95 -2.03
C LYS A 195 21.87 5.12 -1.07
N ILE A 196 20.84 5.33 -0.29
CA ILE A 196 20.82 6.24 0.86
C ILE A 196 20.74 5.32 2.08
N ARG A 197 21.60 5.47 3.09
CA ARG A 197 21.60 4.60 4.29
C ARG A 197 21.01 5.27 5.53
N TRP A 198 20.95 6.60 5.58
CA TRP A 198 20.39 7.35 6.71
C TRP A 198 19.70 8.62 6.19
N PRO A 199 18.57 9.09 6.79
CA PRO A 199 17.76 8.47 7.83
C PRO A 199 16.78 7.43 7.24
N LEU A 200 17.07 6.90 6.06
CA LEU A 200 16.27 5.92 5.35
C LEU A 200 17.24 5.01 4.60
N ILE A 201 17.06 3.69 4.67
CA ILE A 201 17.69 2.79 3.71
C ILE A 201 16.87 2.83 2.41
N LEU A 202 17.26 3.72 1.51
CA LEU A 202 16.83 3.73 0.13
C LEU A 202 17.82 2.90 -0.68
N CYS A 203 17.36 1.91 -1.42
CA CYS A 203 18.16 1.27 -2.45
C CYS A 203 17.29 1.17 -3.69
N VAL A 204 17.66 1.90 -4.75
CA VAL A 204 17.00 1.82 -6.05
C VAL A 204 18.02 1.54 -7.11
N ASN A 205 17.69 0.57 -7.94
CA ASN A 205 18.52 0.13 -9.04
C ASN A 205 17.67 0.25 -10.30
N ALA A 206 18.22 0.86 -11.34
CA ALA A 206 17.54 1.04 -12.60
C ALA A 206 18.51 0.76 -13.75
N THR A 207 18.02 0.08 -14.79
CA THR A 207 18.81 -0.16 -15.99
C THR A 207 18.42 0.81 -17.10
N GLY A 208 19.27 1.02 -18.09
CA GLY A 208 18.99 1.96 -19.17
C GLY A 208 19.81 1.64 -20.40
N THR A 209 19.35 2.08 -21.57
CA THR A 209 20.12 2.01 -22.82
C THR A 209 21.22 3.08 -22.87
N SER A 210 21.19 4.05 -21.97
CA SER A 210 22.18 5.11 -21.80
C SER A 210 22.37 5.43 -20.32
N PRO A 211 23.48 6.09 -19.92
CA PRO A 211 23.69 6.51 -18.53
C PRO A 211 22.57 7.43 -18.04
N TYR A 212 22.18 8.40 -18.87
CA TYR A 212 21.13 9.35 -18.55
C TYR A 212 19.80 8.65 -18.24
N ASN A 213 19.49 7.57 -18.96
CA ASN A 213 18.25 6.81 -18.76
C ASN A 213 18.22 6.06 -17.44
N SER A 214 19.29 5.32 -17.16
CA SER A 214 19.38 4.58 -15.90
C SER A 214 19.37 5.54 -14.71
N GLN A 215 20.02 6.71 -14.86
CA GLN A 215 20.00 7.77 -13.85
C GLN A 215 18.61 8.35 -13.62
N PHE A 216 17.90 8.72 -14.69
CA PHE A 216 16.55 9.27 -14.60
C PHE A 216 15.56 8.28 -13.98
N GLU A 217 15.60 7.01 -14.41
CA GLU A 217 14.75 5.97 -13.81
C GLU A 217 15.08 5.72 -12.35
N ALA A 218 16.37 5.60 -11.99
CA ALA A 218 16.78 5.44 -10.60
C ALA A 218 16.27 6.62 -9.75
N ALA A 219 16.40 7.84 -10.27
CA ALA A 219 15.94 9.04 -9.58
C ALA A 219 14.41 9.07 -9.40
N LEU A 220 13.64 8.66 -10.40
CA LEU A 220 12.18 8.53 -10.29
C LEU A 220 11.78 7.49 -9.24
N LEU A 221 12.42 6.32 -9.26
CA LEU A 221 12.20 5.27 -8.25
C LEU A 221 12.57 5.76 -6.85
N ALA A 222 13.67 6.52 -6.72
CA ALA A 222 14.06 7.14 -5.47
C ALA A 222 12.97 8.09 -4.96
N ALA A 223 12.49 9.02 -5.80
CA ALA A 223 11.44 9.95 -5.41
C ALA A 223 10.12 9.26 -5.06
N MET A 224 9.75 8.20 -5.79
CA MET A 224 8.60 7.38 -5.42
C MET A 224 8.76 6.78 -4.03
N GLN A 225 9.94 6.22 -3.72
CA GLN A 225 10.22 5.69 -2.39
C GLN A 225 10.19 6.81 -1.34
N LEU A 226 10.83 7.95 -1.57
CA LEU A 226 10.80 9.10 -0.65
C LEU A 226 9.39 9.61 -0.39
N LYS A 227 8.54 9.66 -1.42
CA LYS A 227 7.11 9.98 -1.28
C LYS A 227 6.38 8.91 -0.47
N CYS A 228 6.63 7.64 -0.74
CA CYS A 228 6.10 6.52 0.05
C CYS A 228 6.52 6.62 1.51
N TYR A 229 7.72 7.13 1.79
CA TYR A 229 8.23 7.33 3.16
C TYR A 229 7.83 8.69 3.77
N CYS A 230 7.00 9.48 3.09
CA CYS A 230 6.53 10.79 3.54
C CYS A 230 7.65 11.83 3.78
N PHE A 231 8.81 11.64 3.15
CA PHE A 231 9.88 12.64 3.10
C PHE A 231 9.59 13.74 2.07
N LEU A 232 8.63 13.54 1.17
CA LEU A 232 8.19 14.55 0.21
C LEU A 232 6.79 15.07 0.57
N ASP A 233 6.66 16.38 0.72
CA ASP A 233 5.37 17.02 1.01
C ASP A 233 4.46 17.10 -0.24
N GLY A 234 3.29 17.75 -0.13
CA GLY A 234 2.35 17.88 -1.25
C GLY A 234 2.87 18.68 -2.46
N LYS A 235 3.97 19.42 -2.27
CA LYS A 235 4.71 20.16 -3.31
C LYS A 235 6.01 19.46 -3.70
N ASN A 236 6.24 18.23 -3.21
CA ASN A 236 7.48 17.47 -3.36
C ASN A 236 8.72 18.19 -2.80
N ASN A 237 8.55 18.98 -1.74
CA ASN A 237 9.68 19.45 -0.96
C ASN A 237 10.07 18.43 0.10
N LEU A 238 11.37 18.34 0.37
CA LEU A 238 11.90 17.50 1.44
C LEU A 238 11.39 17.96 2.80
N LYS A 239 10.90 17.01 3.59
CA LYS A 239 10.50 17.17 4.98
C LYS A 239 11.13 16.06 5.79
N PHE A 240 12.10 16.43 6.63
CA PHE A 240 12.66 15.53 7.61
C PHE A 240 11.75 15.48 8.85
N PRO A 241 11.32 14.29 9.31
CA PRO A 241 10.74 14.17 10.64
C PRO A 241 11.75 14.61 11.71
N GLN A 242 11.28 15.09 12.87
CA GLN A 242 12.18 15.45 13.97
C GLN A 242 13.07 14.24 14.35
N ARG A 243 14.40 14.45 14.46
CA ARG A 243 15.45 13.41 14.65
C ARG A 243 15.14 12.32 15.69
N ARG A 244 14.32 12.60 16.72
CA ARG A 244 13.93 11.63 17.77
C ARG A 244 12.93 10.56 17.30
N SER A 245 12.06 10.84 16.32
CA SER A 245 11.15 9.81 15.78
C SER A 245 11.84 8.89 14.77
N LEU A 246 12.87 9.39 14.08
CA LEU A 246 13.60 8.67 13.04
C LEU A 246 14.46 7.53 13.57
N ARG A 247 15.16 7.70 14.70
CA ARG A 247 16.04 6.63 15.25
C ARG A 247 15.29 5.34 15.59
N LYS A 248 13.99 5.39 15.89
CA LYS A 248 13.17 4.20 16.17
C LYS A 248 12.54 3.58 14.92
N SER A 249 12.22 4.39 13.91
CA SER A 249 11.69 3.92 12.62
C SER A 249 12.77 3.42 11.66
N VAL A 250 14.02 3.89 11.80
CA VAL A 250 15.18 3.44 11.02
C VAL A 250 15.60 2.03 11.39
N LEU A 251 15.49 1.63 12.66
CA LEU A 251 15.74 0.25 13.10
C LEU A 251 14.82 -0.78 12.41
N PHE A 252 13.67 -0.37 11.86
CA PHE A 252 12.80 -1.25 11.06
C PHE A 252 13.25 -1.47 9.62
N HIS A 253 14.01 -0.52 9.07
CA HIS A 253 14.45 -0.53 7.69
C HIS A 253 15.94 -0.83 7.55
N GLU A 254 16.71 -0.75 8.65
CA GLU A 254 18.16 -0.92 8.61
C GLU A 254 18.58 -2.32 8.16
N PHE A 255 17.75 -3.32 8.38
CA PHE A 255 17.90 -4.66 7.86
C PHE A 255 16.47 -5.21 7.69
N VAL A 256 16.02 -5.50 6.47
CA VAL A 256 15.32 -6.79 6.32
C VAL A 256 16.50 -7.74 6.24
N PRO A 257 16.93 -8.35 7.36
CA PRO A 257 17.98 -9.35 7.25
C PRO A 257 17.53 -10.35 6.20
N SER A 258 18.47 -10.76 5.34
CA SER A 258 18.23 -11.97 4.56
C SER A 258 17.71 -13.01 5.54
N LEU A 259 16.66 -13.75 5.15
CA LEU A 259 16.03 -14.74 6.04
C LEU A 259 17.10 -15.66 6.68
N GLU A 260 18.18 -15.90 5.94
CA GLU A 260 19.39 -16.65 6.33
C GLU A 260 20.13 -16.09 7.55
N ASN A 261 20.03 -14.79 7.84
CA ASN A 261 20.72 -14.11 8.95
C ASN A 261 19.79 -13.62 10.07
N PHE A 262 18.47 -13.86 9.96
CA PHE A 262 17.53 -13.45 11.00
C PHE A 262 17.40 -14.52 12.09
N ASP A 263 18.26 -14.45 13.10
CA ASP A 263 18.21 -15.33 14.28
C ASP A 263 17.02 -14.96 15.19
N ALA A 264 15.83 -15.40 14.81
CA ALA A 264 14.60 -15.05 15.53
C ALA A 264 14.53 -15.70 16.92
N ASP A 265 14.21 -14.92 17.94
CA ASP A 265 13.93 -15.44 19.29
C ASP A 265 12.52 -16.05 19.37
N CYS A 266 11.63 -15.62 18.48
CA CYS A 266 10.23 -16.04 18.40
C CYS A 266 9.84 -16.20 16.93
N ILE A 267 9.20 -17.32 16.60
CA ILE A 267 8.67 -17.61 15.27
C ILE A 267 7.16 -17.76 15.38
N ILE A 268 6.43 -16.93 14.65
CA ILE A 268 4.97 -16.94 14.58
C ILE A 268 4.56 -17.44 13.20
N HIS A 269 3.53 -18.26 13.16
CA HIS A 269 2.81 -18.59 11.93
C HIS A 269 1.38 -18.14 12.08
N VAL A 270 0.87 -17.38 11.10
CA VAL A 270 -0.50 -16.87 11.08
C VAL A 270 -1.21 -17.28 9.82
N ASP A 271 -2.54 -17.42 9.92
CA ASP A 271 -3.42 -17.63 8.78
C ASP A 271 -4.84 -17.15 9.11
N ALA A 272 -5.61 -16.86 8.07
CA ALA A 272 -6.99 -16.42 8.16
C ALA A 272 -7.88 -17.11 7.12
N SER A 273 -8.96 -17.74 7.60
CA SER A 273 -9.96 -18.37 6.75
C SER A 273 -11.31 -17.67 6.82
N PHE A 274 -12.26 -18.20 6.07
CA PHE A 274 -13.66 -17.79 6.18
C PHE A 274 -14.21 -17.98 7.59
N TYR A 275 -13.79 -19.03 8.31
CA TYR A 275 -14.33 -19.40 9.62
C TYR A 275 -13.79 -18.53 10.75
N GLY A 276 -12.50 -18.19 10.68
CA GLY A 276 -11.80 -17.49 11.74
C GLY A 276 -10.36 -17.20 11.38
N PHE A 277 -9.56 -16.99 12.41
CA PHE A 277 -8.12 -16.77 12.29
C PHE A 277 -7.38 -17.56 13.36
N GLY A 278 -6.15 -17.95 13.03
CA GLY A 278 -5.35 -18.81 13.88
C GLY A 278 -3.89 -18.42 13.82
N ALA A 279 -3.18 -18.72 14.91
CA ALA A 279 -1.74 -18.61 14.92
C ALA A 279 -1.12 -19.56 15.93
N TYR A 280 0.13 -19.93 15.67
CA TYR A 280 0.98 -20.57 16.66
C TYR A 280 2.34 -19.86 16.76
N LEU A 281 2.96 -20.00 17.92
CA LEU A 281 4.17 -19.33 18.35
C LEU A 281 5.13 -20.36 18.92
N ASN A 282 6.31 -20.40 18.31
CA ASN A 282 7.49 -21.10 18.79
C ASN A 282 8.45 -20.08 19.39
N ILE A 283 8.88 -20.30 20.63
CA ILE A 283 9.86 -19.44 21.30
C ILE A 283 11.14 -20.24 21.40
N LYS A 284 12.27 -19.64 21.01
CA LYS A 284 13.59 -20.26 21.14
C LYS A 284 13.80 -20.67 22.60
N ASN A 285 14.22 -21.91 22.81
CA ASN A 285 14.43 -22.54 24.13
C ASN A 285 13.14 -22.76 24.97
N GLU A 286 11.95 -22.73 24.38
CA GLU A 286 10.73 -23.27 25.02
C GLU A 286 10.27 -24.53 24.27
N ASP A 287 10.10 -25.65 24.97
CA ASP A 287 9.67 -26.93 24.37
C ASP A 287 8.20 -26.93 23.94
N LYS A 288 7.39 -25.97 24.42
CA LYS A 288 5.94 -25.96 24.20
C LYS A 288 5.52 -24.94 23.17
N VAL A 289 4.72 -25.39 22.21
CA VAL A 289 4.13 -24.53 21.17
C VAL A 289 2.87 -23.85 21.69
N ARG A 290 2.86 -22.52 21.65
CA ARG A 290 1.70 -21.71 22.07
C ARG A 290 0.83 -21.47 20.85
N TRP A 291 -0.48 -21.56 20.99
CA TRP A 291 -1.37 -21.37 19.85
C TRP A 291 -2.70 -20.75 20.28
N PHE A 292 -3.40 -20.19 19.30
CA PHE A 292 -4.80 -19.81 19.44
C PHE A 292 -5.54 -20.03 18.12
N THR A 293 -6.85 -20.14 18.24
CA THR A 293 -7.84 -20.14 17.16
C THR A 293 -9.03 -19.35 17.67
N GLU A 294 -9.56 -18.44 16.86
CA GLU A 294 -10.68 -17.61 17.24
C GLU A 294 -11.60 -17.36 16.04
N LEU A 295 -12.89 -17.30 16.35
CA LEU A 295 -13.89 -16.84 15.39
C LEU A 295 -13.73 -15.34 15.15
N TRP A 296 -14.21 -14.88 14.01
CA TRP A 296 -14.23 -13.45 13.70
C TRP A 296 -15.09 -12.68 14.72
N PRO A 297 -14.58 -11.62 15.36
CA PRO A 297 -15.41 -10.75 16.18
C PRO A 297 -16.53 -10.13 15.32
N GLN A 298 -17.74 -10.02 15.86
CA GLN A 298 -18.92 -9.55 15.12
C GLN A 298 -18.69 -8.19 14.45
N GLU A 299 -18.00 -7.26 15.11
CA GLU A 299 -17.62 -5.95 14.54
C GLU A 299 -16.69 -6.09 13.33
N VAL A 300 -15.72 -7.00 13.41
CA VAL A 300 -14.75 -7.24 12.34
C VAL A 300 -15.44 -7.92 11.16
N GLN A 301 -16.27 -8.92 11.48
CA GLN A 301 -17.09 -9.67 10.55
C GLN A 301 -18.02 -8.77 9.73
N SER A 302 -18.78 -7.90 10.41
CA SER A 302 -19.76 -7.01 9.77
C SER A 302 -19.10 -5.91 8.96
N LYS A 303 -18.01 -5.30 9.48
CA LYS A 303 -17.41 -4.09 8.89
C LYS A 303 -16.32 -4.35 7.86
N TYR A 304 -15.50 -5.38 8.02
CA TYR A 304 -14.29 -5.55 7.21
C TYR A 304 -14.25 -6.84 6.40
N LEU A 305 -15.01 -7.86 6.83
CA LEU A 305 -15.04 -9.20 6.21
C LEU A 305 -16.39 -9.54 5.56
N SER A 306 -17.32 -8.58 5.55
CA SER A 306 -18.74 -8.70 5.20
C SER A 306 -19.09 -9.94 4.35
N PHE A 307 -19.47 -11.01 5.04
CA PHE A 307 -19.81 -12.30 4.42
C PHE A 307 -21.12 -12.23 3.60
N HIS A 308 -21.89 -11.16 3.77
CA HIS A 308 -23.14 -10.91 3.04
C HIS A 308 -22.93 -10.37 1.61
N VAL A 309 -21.70 -9.95 1.24
CA VAL A 309 -21.38 -9.37 -0.08
C VAL A 309 -20.19 -10.08 -0.74
N LYS A 310 -20.13 -11.44 -0.71
CA LYS A 310 -19.20 -12.31 -1.48
C LYS A 310 -17.71 -11.89 -1.62
N THR A 311 -17.21 -10.97 -0.80
CA THR A 311 -15.87 -10.40 -0.90
C THR A 311 -15.21 -10.51 0.46
N PHE A 312 -14.89 -11.75 0.83
CA PHE A 312 -13.94 -12.01 1.91
C PHE A 312 -12.64 -11.31 1.54
N SER A 313 -12.32 -10.23 2.25
CA SER A 313 -11.10 -9.47 2.03
C SER A 313 -9.94 -10.23 2.63
N SER A 314 -9.48 -11.30 1.96
CA SER A 314 -8.42 -12.20 2.44
C SER A 314 -7.23 -11.43 3.00
N ARG A 315 -6.73 -10.42 2.29
CA ARG A 315 -5.62 -9.56 2.74
C ARG A 315 -5.86 -8.86 4.10
N PHE A 316 -7.10 -8.42 4.38
CA PHE A 316 -7.43 -7.81 5.66
C PHE A 316 -7.53 -8.87 6.76
N ALA A 317 -8.12 -10.02 6.44
CA ALA A 317 -8.22 -11.14 7.36
C ALA A 317 -6.82 -11.60 7.81
N GLU A 318 -5.90 -11.75 6.84
CA GLU A 318 -4.49 -12.09 7.06
C GLU A 318 -3.77 -11.06 7.94
N MET A 319 -3.89 -9.76 7.59
CA MET A 319 -3.30 -8.69 8.39
C MET A 319 -3.89 -8.62 9.80
N TYR A 320 -5.19 -8.89 9.95
CA TYR A 320 -5.85 -8.94 11.25
C TYR A 320 -5.33 -10.10 12.10
N ALA A 321 -5.17 -11.29 11.51
CA ALA A 321 -4.58 -12.46 12.17
C ALA A 321 -3.16 -12.16 12.66
N PHE A 322 -2.34 -11.56 11.79
CA PHE A 322 -0.98 -11.11 12.10
C PHE A 322 -0.96 -10.18 13.32
N VAL A 323 -1.71 -9.08 13.27
CA VAL A 323 -1.71 -8.07 14.35
C VAL A 323 -2.32 -8.64 15.64
N SER A 324 -3.32 -9.51 15.54
CA SER A 324 -3.91 -10.19 16.70
C SER A 324 -2.91 -11.11 17.39
N ALA A 325 -2.09 -11.84 16.62
CA ALA A 325 -1.02 -12.67 17.17
C ALA A 325 0.03 -11.82 17.91
N CYS A 326 0.50 -10.75 17.26
CA CYS A 326 1.43 -9.80 17.84
C CYS A 326 0.90 -9.19 19.15
N TYR A 327 -0.36 -8.76 19.16
CA TYR A 327 -0.98 -8.12 20.30
C TYR A 327 -1.27 -9.08 21.46
N THR A 328 -1.59 -10.34 21.15
CA THR A 328 -1.87 -11.40 22.14
C THR A 328 -0.61 -11.83 22.88
N TRP A 329 0.52 -11.88 22.19
CA TRP A 329 1.81 -12.30 22.74
C TRP A 329 2.79 -11.16 23.02
N LYS A 330 2.42 -9.89 22.87
CA LYS A 330 3.29 -8.71 23.09
C LYS A 330 4.25 -8.77 24.29
N HIS A 331 3.81 -9.26 25.45
CA HIS A 331 4.66 -9.37 26.65
C HIS A 331 5.73 -10.46 26.56
N LYS A 332 5.58 -11.42 25.64
CA LYS A 332 6.59 -12.44 25.34
C LYS A 332 7.63 -11.94 24.33
N PHE A 333 7.34 -10.85 23.64
CA PHE A 333 8.19 -10.25 22.60
C PHE A 333 9.03 -9.07 23.10
N VAL A 334 8.97 -8.75 24.40
CA VAL A 334 9.74 -7.61 24.94
C VAL A 334 11.23 -7.80 24.67
N ASN A 335 11.85 -6.85 23.95
CA ASN A 335 13.24 -6.88 23.52
C ASN A 335 13.63 -8.13 22.71
N LYS A 336 12.71 -8.66 21.89
CA LYS A 336 12.94 -9.86 21.08
C LYS A 336 12.85 -9.58 19.59
N ARG A 337 13.56 -10.42 18.82
CA ARG A 337 13.41 -10.56 17.37
C ARG A 337 12.32 -11.56 17.06
N VAL A 338 11.34 -11.15 16.26
CA VAL A 338 10.13 -11.92 15.96
C VAL A 338 9.99 -12.11 14.46
N LEU A 339 10.10 -13.36 14.01
CA LEU A 339 9.85 -13.75 12.63
C LEU A 339 8.40 -14.20 12.50
N CYS A 340 7.67 -13.66 11.53
CA CYS A 340 6.29 -14.06 11.29
C CYS A 340 6.12 -14.57 9.87
N TYR A 341 5.63 -15.81 9.75
CA TYR A 341 5.28 -16.43 8.48
C TYR A 341 3.80 -16.24 8.17
N SER A 342 3.50 -15.90 6.91
CA SER A 342 2.16 -15.84 6.33
C SER A 342 2.23 -16.28 4.87
N ASP A 343 1.16 -16.90 4.34
CA ASP A 343 1.04 -17.23 2.91
C ASP A 343 0.56 -16.04 2.06
N CYS A 344 0.33 -14.88 2.70
CA CYS A 344 -0.16 -13.69 2.03
C CYS A 344 0.99 -12.71 1.77
N LEU A 345 1.52 -12.72 0.53
CA LEU A 345 2.54 -11.76 0.07
C LEU A 345 2.18 -10.31 0.39
N SER A 346 0.91 -9.93 0.22
CA SER A 346 0.46 -8.56 0.51
C SER A 346 0.60 -8.20 2.00
N THR A 347 0.33 -9.13 2.91
CA THR A 347 0.51 -8.90 4.35
C THR A 347 1.98 -8.77 4.69
N VAL A 348 2.83 -9.64 4.12
CA VAL A 348 4.28 -9.60 4.30
C VAL A 348 4.85 -8.27 3.81
N ASP A 349 4.45 -7.82 2.62
CA ASP A 349 4.84 -6.51 2.07
C ASP A 349 4.41 -5.36 2.97
N ILE A 350 3.16 -5.36 3.46
CA ILE A 350 2.63 -4.29 4.34
C ILE A 350 3.40 -4.24 5.67
N VAL A 351 3.75 -5.39 6.25
CA VAL A 351 4.48 -5.45 7.51
C VAL A 351 5.93 -5.01 7.33
N ASN A 352 6.65 -5.58 6.36
CA ASN A 352 8.08 -5.32 6.17
C ASN A 352 8.39 -3.92 5.68
N ARG A 353 7.54 -3.36 4.81
CA ARG A 353 7.82 -2.03 4.24
C ARG A 353 7.50 -0.89 5.20
N GLY A 354 6.97 -1.18 6.37
CA GLY A 354 6.51 -0.17 7.31
C GLY A 354 5.35 0.66 6.74
N LEU A 355 4.23 0.67 7.46
CA LEU A 355 3.66 1.82 8.19
C LEU A 355 3.69 3.26 7.64
N TYR A 356 4.45 3.57 6.58
CA TYR A 356 4.58 4.89 5.99
C TYR A 356 3.95 5.02 4.60
N VAL A 357 3.55 3.93 3.93
CA VAL A 357 2.84 4.04 2.64
C VAL A 357 1.50 4.75 2.86
N ASN A 358 1.52 6.07 2.67
CA ASN A 358 0.45 7.04 2.58
C ASN A 358 -0.84 6.66 3.36
N ARG A 359 -1.15 7.38 4.45
CA ARG A 359 -2.36 7.22 5.28
C ARG A 359 -3.68 7.09 4.47
N LYS A 360 -3.70 7.55 3.21
CA LYS A 360 -4.83 7.44 2.28
C LYS A 360 -4.88 6.15 1.44
N VAL A 361 -3.75 5.51 1.11
CA VAL A 361 -3.69 4.32 0.21
C VAL A 361 -4.14 3.04 0.93
N TYR A 362 -3.85 2.92 2.23
CA TYR A 362 -4.26 1.77 3.05
C TYR A 362 -5.20 2.19 4.19
N SER A 363 -6.18 3.06 3.91
CA SER A 363 -7.13 3.54 4.92
C SER A 363 -7.77 2.39 5.72
N LYS A 364 -8.06 1.25 5.06
CA LYS A 364 -8.59 0.03 5.69
C LYS A 364 -7.63 -0.65 6.68
N TYR A 365 -6.31 -0.58 6.46
CA TYR A 365 -5.28 -1.22 7.29
C TYR A 365 -4.63 -0.25 8.27
N SER A 366 -4.88 1.05 8.14
CA SER A 366 -4.31 2.13 8.96
C SER A 366 -4.42 1.88 10.47
N LYS A 367 -5.51 1.26 10.93
CA LYS A 367 -5.69 0.93 12.35
C LYS A 367 -4.82 -0.24 12.81
N LEU A 368 -4.78 -1.32 12.03
CA LEU A 368 -3.99 -2.52 12.32
C LEU A 368 -2.50 -2.20 12.34
N THR A 369 -2.08 -1.45 11.33
CA THR A 369 -0.71 -0.95 11.19
C THR A 369 -0.34 -0.05 12.40
N ARG A 370 -1.18 0.92 12.80
CA ARG A 370 -0.94 1.72 14.02
C ARG A 370 -0.79 0.89 15.30
N ILE A 371 -1.60 -0.16 15.48
CA ILE A 371 -1.48 -1.06 16.62
C ILE A 371 -0.11 -1.75 16.58
N LEU A 372 0.31 -2.25 15.42
CA LEU A 372 1.60 -2.90 15.25
C LEU A 372 2.77 -1.95 15.56
N GLN A 373 2.76 -0.72 15.06
CA GLN A 373 3.78 0.29 15.41
C GLN A 373 3.84 0.53 16.91
N SER A 374 2.67 0.72 17.54
CA SER A 374 2.61 0.95 18.98
C SER A 374 3.16 -0.23 19.79
N LEU A 375 2.94 -1.47 19.34
CA LEU A 375 3.53 -2.64 19.96
C LEU A 375 5.05 -2.60 19.88
N VAL A 376 5.59 -2.26 18.73
CA VAL A 376 7.03 -2.19 18.56
C VAL A 376 7.63 -1.10 19.44
N ASP A 377 7.08 0.10 19.37
CA ASP A 377 7.61 1.24 20.10
C ASP A 377 7.59 1.00 21.62
N LYS A 378 6.53 0.34 22.10
CA LYS A 378 6.31 0.09 23.52
C LYS A 378 7.11 -1.09 24.07
N TYR A 379 7.26 -2.16 23.29
CA TYR A 379 7.89 -3.40 23.73
C TYR A 379 9.28 -3.64 23.13
N ASN A 380 9.77 -2.70 22.31
CA ASN A 380 11.06 -2.78 21.63
C ASN A 380 11.21 -4.12 20.87
N ILE A 381 10.27 -4.39 19.96
CA ILE A 381 10.19 -5.64 19.19
C ILE A 381 10.78 -5.41 17.80
N GLU A 382 11.68 -6.27 17.36
CA GLU A 382 12.15 -6.28 15.97
C GLU A 382 11.32 -7.30 15.17
N PHE A 383 10.47 -6.83 14.25
CA PHE A 383 9.65 -7.74 13.42
C PHE A 383 10.27 -7.94 12.04
N LEU A 384 10.21 -9.18 11.57
CA LEU A 384 10.36 -9.55 10.18
C LEU A 384 9.18 -10.41 9.76
N ALA A 385 8.51 -10.08 8.66
CA ALA A 385 7.55 -10.96 8.01
C ALA A 385 8.21 -11.70 6.85
N CYS A 386 7.88 -12.97 6.67
CA CYS A 386 8.34 -13.76 5.54
C CYS A 386 7.16 -14.48 4.90
N HIS A 387 7.14 -14.47 3.56
CA HIS A 387 6.18 -15.27 2.84
C HIS A 387 6.54 -16.74 2.96
N LYS A 388 5.55 -17.57 3.30
CA LYS A 388 5.67 -19.03 3.34
C LYS A 388 4.60 -19.60 2.44
N GLN A 389 4.96 -20.46 1.47
CA GLN A 389 3.95 -21.04 0.58
C GLN A 389 2.90 -21.82 1.39
N ARG A 390 1.65 -21.80 0.93
CA ARG A 390 0.49 -22.34 1.64
C ARG A 390 0.67 -23.78 2.12
N GLU A 391 1.28 -24.64 1.31
CA GLU A 391 1.53 -26.04 1.66
C GLU A 391 2.40 -26.20 2.92
N PHE A 392 3.31 -25.24 3.16
CA PHE A 392 4.16 -25.22 4.34
C PHE A 392 3.57 -24.38 5.50
N ASN A 393 2.44 -23.71 5.30
CA ASN A 393 1.70 -22.97 6.35
C ASN A 393 0.44 -23.72 6.84
N LYS A 394 0.30 -25.01 6.49
CA LYS A 394 -0.88 -25.85 6.76
C LYS A 394 -1.33 -25.84 8.23
N LEU A 395 -0.41 -25.79 9.19
CA LEU A 395 -0.75 -25.80 10.61
C LEU A 395 -1.52 -24.53 11.03
N ALA A 396 -1.13 -23.37 10.49
CA ALA A 396 -1.85 -22.13 10.74
C ALA A 396 -3.21 -22.12 10.01
N ASP A 397 -3.29 -22.68 8.79
CA ASP A 397 -4.56 -22.89 8.05
C ASP A 397 -5.53 -23.73 8.89
N LEU A 398 -5.08 -24.87 9.44
CA LEU A 398 -5.90 -25.71 10.33
C LEU A 398 -6.45 -24.91 11.51
N LEU A 399 -5.61 -24.12 12.19
CA LEU A 399 -6.04 -23.26 13.28
C LEU A 399 -7.06 -22.21 12.84
N SER A 400 -6.87 -21.59 11.67
CA SER A 400 -7.81 -20.58 11.15
C SER A 400 -9.18 -21.18 10.76
N ARG A 401 -9.24 -22.49 10.49
CA ARG A 401 -10.46 -23.25 10.17
C ARG A 401 -11.08 -23.96 11.37
N HIS A 402 -10.51 -23.79 12.56
CA HIS A 402 -10.92 -24.47 13.79
C HIS A 402 -10.71 -26.00 13.79
N CYS A 403 -9.80 -26.49 12.96
CA CYS A 403 -9.35 -27.89 12.90
C CYS A 403 -8.30 -28.19 13.98
N VAL A 404 -8.68 -28.01 15.25
CA VAL A 404 -7.76 -28.10 16.40
C VAL A 404 -7.25 -29.53 16.64
N GLU A 405 -8.09 -30.52 16.37
CA GLU A 405 -7.72 -31.93 16.55
C GLU A 405 -6.64 -32.35 15.56
N GLU A 406 -6.76 -31.97 14.29
CA GLU A 406 -5.69 -32.21 13.31
C GLU A 406 -4.42 -31.45 13.66
N PHE A 407 -4.53 -30.17 14.09
CA PHE A 407 -3.37 -29.40 14.53
C PHE A 407 -2.59 -30.08 15.67
N ARG A 408 -3.30 -30.61 16.68
CA ARG A 408 -2.67 -31.27 17.84
C ARG A 408 -2.06 -32.62 17.51
N LYS A 409 -2.59 -33.33 16.52
CA LYS A 409 -1.98 -34.58 16.03
C LYS A 409 -0.61 -34.31 15.41
N GLU A 410 -0.47 -33.18 14.72
CA GLU A 410 0.78 -32.78 14.08
C GLU A 410 1.78 -32.12 15.04
N ILE A 411 1.30 -31.47 16.12
CA ILE A 411 2.13 -30.79 17.13
C ILE A 411 1.77 -31.30 18.54
N PRO A 412 2.29 -32.46 18.96
CA PRO A 412 2.05 -33.03 20.29
C PRO A 412 2.50 -32.11 21.45
N GLU A 413 3.52 -31.30 21.23
CA GLU A 413 4.08 -30.33 22.17
C GLU A 413 3.25 -29.05 22.33
N ALA A 414 2.13 -28.94 21.61
CA ALA A 414 1.22 -27.81 21.74
C ALA A 414 0.62 -27.73 23.16
N PHE A 415 0.53 -26.51 23.70
CA PHE A 415 -0.14 -26.30 24.99
C PHE A 415 -1.57 -26.86 24.97
N GLN A 416 -1.95 -27.59 26.03
CA GLN A 416 -3.29 -28.22 26.13
C GLN A 416 -4.46 -27.22 26.03
N LYS A 417 -4.25 -25.98 26.45
CA LYS A 417 -5.24 -24.90 26.35
C LYS A 417 -4.75 -23.85 25.37
N SER A 418 -5.62 -23.45 24.45
CA SER A 418 -5.37 -22.30 23.59
C SER A 418 -5.27 -21.03 24.43
N LYS A 419 -4.48 -20.07 23.95
CA LYS A 419 -4.46 -18.75 24.56
C LYS A 419 -5.65 -17.95 24.07
N LYS A 420 -6.42 -17.36 24.99
CA LYS A 420 -7.51 -16.45 24.63
C LYS A 420 -6.93 -15.20 23.96
N VAL A 421 -7.42 -14.87 22.77
CA VAL A 421 -6.97 -13.68 22.05
C VAL A 421 -7.39 -12.43 22.79
N LYS A 422 -6.45 -11.50 22.96
CA LYS A 422 -6.78 -10.17 23.51
C LYS A 422 -7.48 -9.39 22.40
N GLN A 423 -8.75 -9.05 22.61
CA GLN A 423 -9.52 -8.29 21.63
C GLN A 423 -8.79 -6.99 21.26
N LEU A 424 -8.67 -6.75 19.95
CA LEU A 424 -8.20 -5.48 19.42
C LEU A 424 -9.33 -4.46 19.61
N THR A 425 -9.21 -3.61 20.62
CA THR A 425 -10.13 -2.48 20.80
C THR A 425 -9.79 -1.44 19.74
N PHE A 426 -10.71 -1.19 18.80
CA PHE A 426 -10.56 -0.13 17.80
C PHE A 426 -10.81 1.28 18.37
N CYS A 427 -10.91 1.41 19.69
CA CYS A 427 -11.20 2.64 20.42
C CYS A 427 -9.89 3.29 20.88
N TYR A 428 -9.36 4.22 20.09
CA TYR A 428 -8.57 5.34 20.57
C TYR A 428 -8.56 6.47 19.52
N PRO A 429 -9.18 7.63 19.79
CA PRO A 429 -8.68 8.90 19.28
C PRO A 429 -7.45 9.25 20.13
N LEU A 430 -6.24 9.10 19.58
CA LEU A 430 -5.05 9.64 20.23
C LEU A 430 -5.01 11.15 19.93
N VAL A 431 -5.62 11.89 20.85
CA VAL A 431 -5.20 13.17 21.44
C VAL A 431 -4.34 14.06 20.52
N GLU A 432 -4.95 15.14 20.01
CA GLU A 432 -4.31 16.32 19.41
C GLU A 432 -3.80 17.34 20.45
N ASN A 433 -3.75 16.99 21.75
CA ASN A 433 -3.37 17.92 22.80
C ASN A 433 -1.99 17.59 23.38
N ASP A 434 -0.93 18.05 22.73
CA ASP A 434 0.39 18.26 23.35
C ASP A 434 0.97 19.66 23.06
N THR A 435 0.11 20.62 22.69
CA THR A 435 0.52 22.02 22.44
C THR A 435 0.08 23.04 23.49
N VAL A 436 -0.60 22.65 24.58
CA VAL A 436 -0.99 23.63 25.61
C VAL A 436 -0.83 23.01 26.99
N LYS A 437 0.40 23.03 27.53
CA LYS A 437 0.67 23.05 29.00
C LYS A 437 2.15 23.20 29.44
N ASN A 438 3.06 23.62 28.55
CA ASN A 438 4.46 23.90 28.92
C ASN A 438 4.87 25.38 28.72
N GLN A 439 3.96 26.33 28.92
CA GLN A 439 4.29 27.77 28.89
C GLN A 439 3.88 28.59 30.11
N GLU A 440 3.50 27.99 31.25
CA GLU A 440 3.09 28.78 32.43
C GLU A 440 4.00 28.69 33.67
N ASN A 441 5.13 27.95 33.65
CA ASN A 441 5.99 27.82 34.84
C ASN A 441 7.41 28.42 34.72
N HIS A 442 7.65 29.40 33.84
CA HIS A 442 8.96 30.08 33.78
C HIS A 442 8.94 31.63 33.85
N HIS A 443 7.88 32.22 34.40
CA HIS A 443 7.83 33.68 34.56
C HIS A 443 7.26 34.17 35.91
N LYS A 444 7.74 33.58 37.00
CA LYS A 444 7.74 34.21 38.33
C LYS A 444 8.98 33.76 39.09
N ASP A 445 10.08 34.47 38.85
CA ASP A 445 11.21 34.66 39.78
C ASP A 445 12.30 35.43 39.05
N THR A 446 12.06 36.73 38.84
CA THR A 446 13.10 37.77 38.69
C THR A 446 12.44 39.15 38.66
N LYS A 447 12.16 39.70 39.85
CA LYS A 447 12.46 41.08 40.25
C LYS A 447 11.99 41.34 41.67
#